data_AF-A0A094ARP1-F1
#
_entry.id   AF-A0A094ARP1-F1
#
_cell.length_a   1.000
_cell.length_b   1.000
_cell.length_c   1.000
_cell.angle_alpha   90.00
_cell.angle_beta   90.00
_cell.angle_gamma   90.00
#
_symmetry.space_group_name_H-M   'P 1'
#
loop_
_entity.id
_entity.type
_entity.pdbx_description
1 polymer ?
#
loop_
_entity_poly.entity_id
_entity_poly.type
_entity_poly.pdbx_seq_one_letter_code
_entity_poly.pdbx_strand_id
1 'polypeptide(L)'
;THKGSLTHANGSAVIRIGDTTAVCGVRAEVLLADAAGYSEVRAASSAAPQGGAAGMKSVAQELDLLVPNVELATGCAPDFLPGMPPSKMAQELVARVYALLHASALVGDECLKIWGPVVDGDEEEDEEGEKEEVSEVKAFWVLYIDVLFISLDGNAFEAAWAAVLGALQDVYLPSAKWVQDRGRVVCEDLVEGARRLELRGLPVAVGFCVFRAKEAGAKGDYWVLVDPDMFEEGLCEETVTVLLDCAAGETRLIGVEKVGGTVLGRKEMAGLIGMAEKRWKEWRNVLKG
;
A
#
# COMPACT_ATOMS: atom_id res chain seq x y z
N THR A 1 3.92 -8.86 14.12
CA THR A 1 3.98 -9.20 12.69
C THR A 1 5.23 -10.01 12.41
N HIS A 2 5.20 -10.97 11.51
CA HIS A 2 6.42 -11.67 11.07
C HIS A 2 6.77 -11.26 9.66
N LYS A 3 7.87 -10.52 9.49
CA LYS A 3 8.38 -10.09 8.17
C LYS A 3 9.34 -11.13 7.60
N GLY A 4 9.52 -11.17 6.29
CA GLY A 4 10.45 -12.08 5.62
C GLY A 4 10.06 -13.56 5.74
N SER A 5 8.77 -13.85 5.86
CA SER A 5 8.26 -15.22 6.04
C SER A 5 8.30 -16.05 4.75
N LEU A 6 8.34 -15.41 3.57
CA LEU A 6 8.41 -16.04 2.26
C LEU A 6 9.78 -15.77 1.63
N THR A 7 10.59 -16.82 1.46
CA THR A 7 11.98 -16.71 0.96
C THR A 7 12.10 -16.40 -0.53
N HIS A 8 11.04 -16.60 -1.30
CA HIS A 8 11.02 -16.36 -2.75
C HIS A 8 10.39 -15.02 -3.16
N ALA A 9 9.85 -14.26 -2.18
CA ALA A 9 9.29 -12.94 -2.42
C ALA A 9 10.34 -11.85 -2.16
N ASN A 10 10.23 -10.71 -2.85
CA ASN A 10 11.09 -9.55 -2.60
C ASN A 10 10.82 -8.93 -1.23
N GLY A 11 9.59 -9.07 -0.73
CA GLY A 11 9.20 -8.74 0.64
C GLY A 11 8.00 -9.56 1.04
N SER A 12 7.84 -9.84 2.34
CA SER A 12 6.66 -10.56 2.82
C SER A 12 6.34 -10.24 4.26
N ALA A 13 5.08 -10.43 4.64
CA ALA A 13 4.65 -10.34 6.03
C ALA A 13 3.49 -11.27 6.34
N VAL A 14 3.48 -11.80 7.56
CA VAL A 14 2.34 -12.49 8.16
C VAL A 14 1.80 -11.64 9.30
N ILE A 15 0.50 -11.41 9.26
CA ILE A 15 -0.25 -10.68 10.28
C ILE A 15 -1.36 -11.55 10.82
N ARG A 16 -1.51 -11.47 12.14
CA ARG A 16 -2.62 -12.05 12.87
C ARG A 16 -3.26 -10.97 13.74
N ILE A 17 -4.54 -10.75 13.55
CA ILE A 17 -5.41 -9.88 14.34
C ILE A 17 -6.52 -10.77 14.89
N GLY A 18 -6.50 -11.08 16.18
CA GLY A 18 -7.39 -12.09 16.76
C GLY A 18 -7.24 -13.44 16.03
N ASP A 19 -8.34 -13.90 15.45
CA ASP A 19 -8.40 -15.12 14.64
C ASP A 19 -8.38 -14.85 13.12
N THR A 20 -8.31 -13.60 12.69
CA THR A 20 -8.01 -13.21 11.32
C THR A 20 -6.50 -13.27 11.06
N THR A 21 -6.09 -14.10 10.09
CA THR A 21 -4.69 -14.25 9.68
C THR A 21 -4.56 -14.00 8.18
N ALA A 22 -3.69 -13.06 7.81
CA ALA A 22 -3.37 -12.72 6.43
C ALA A 22 -1.86 -12.79 6.19
N VAL A 23 -1.49 -13.27 5.01
CA VAL A 23 -0.11 -13.32 4.52
C VAL A 23 -0.03 -12.42 3.31
N CYS A 24 0.96 -11.53 3.26
CA CYS A 24 1.24 -10.74 2.08
C CYS A 24 2.63 -11.08 1.53
N GLY A 25 2.71 -11.30 0.22
CA GLY A 25 3.95 -11.38 -0.54
C GLY A 25 4.03 -10.24 -1.55
N VAL A 26 5.23 -9.69 -1.74
CA VAL A 26 5.52 -8.68 -2.75
C VAL A 26 6.54 -9.25 -3.73
N ARG A 27 6.22 -9.18 -5.02
CA ARG A 27 7.09 -9.58 -6.11
C ARG A 27 7.35 -8.38 -7.01
N ALA A 28 8.62 -8.14 -7.32
CA ALA A 28 9.04 -7.06 -8.19
C ALA A 28 9.35 -7.58 -9.60
N GLU A 29 8.76 -6.96 -10.62
CA GLU A 29 9.04 -7.20 -12.03
C GLU A 29 9.43 -5.89 -12.72
N VAL A 30 9.98 -5.95 -13.93
CA VAL A 30 10.48 -4.78 -14.67
C VAL A 30 9.59 -4.50 -15.88
N LEU A 31 9.10 -3.27 -15.99
CA LEU A 31 8.37 -2.73 -17.13
C LEU A 31 9.25 -1.73 -17.89
N LEU A 32 9.42 -1.92 -19.20
CA LEU A 32 10.20 -0.98 -20.02
C LEU A 32 9.42 0.34 -20.23
N ALA A 33 10.11 1.47 -20.11
CA ALA A 33 9.50 2.79 -20.30
C ALA A 33 8.95 2.95 -21.74
N ASP A 34 9.70 2.47 -22.74
CA ASP A 34 9.27 2.47 -24.14
C ASP A 34 7.97 1.69 -24.36
N ALA A 35 7.79 0.55 -23.68
CA ALA A 35 6.58 -0.26 -23.76
C ALA A 35 5.37 0.42 -23.11
N ALA A 36 5.63 1.26 -22.10
CA ALA A 36 4.63 2.10 -21.46
C ALA A 36 4.38 3.43 -22.20
N GLY A 37 5.14 3.73 -23.27
CA GLY A 37 5.07 5.02 -23.96
C GLY A 37 5.51 6.19 -23.07
N TYR A 38 6.34 5.93 -22.06
CA TYR A 38 6.80 6.92 -21.10
C TYR A 38 8.22 7.36 -21.43
N SER A 39 8.48 8.67 -21.36
CA SER A 39 9.81 9.24 -21.47
C SER A 39 9.96 10.41 -20.49
N GLU A 40 11.00 10.35 -19.69
CA GLU A 40 11.41 11.42 -18.78
C GLU A 40 12.93 11.47 -18.81
N VAL A 41 13.46 12.68 -18.97
CA VAL A 41 14.89 12.97 -19.09
C VAL A 41 15.26 13.96 -18.00
N ARG A 42 16.43 13.78 -17.39
CA ARG A 42 16.94 14.67 -16.36
C ARG A 42 18.44 14.91 -16.53
N ALA A 43 18.83 16.18 -16.52
CA ALA A 43 20.22 16.62 -16.46
C ALA A 43 20.74 16.60 -15.02
N ALA A 44 22.01 16.22 -14.83
CA ALA A 44 22.64 16.13 -13.51
C ALA A 44 22.65 17.45 -12.72
N SER A 45 22.67 18.59 -13.42
CA SER A 45 22.65 19.96 -12.85
C SER A 45 21.28 20.39 -12.31
N SER A 46 20.20 19.71 -12.71
CA SER A 46 18.85 19.99 -12.22
C SER A 46 18.62 19.35 -10.85
N ALA A 47 18.85 20.12 -9.78
CA ALA A 47 18.38 19.78 -8.44
C ALA A 47 16.87 19.47 -8.49
N ALA A 48 16.50 18.31 -7.93
CA ALA A 48 15.18 17.67 -7.77
C ALA A 48 13.99 18.29 -8.55
N PRO A 49 13.16 17.48 -9.24
CA PRO A 49 11.88 17.99 -9.72
C PRO A 49 11.15 18.65 -8.55
N GLN A 50 10.92 19.96 -8.64
CA GLN A 50 10.02 20.66 -7.74
C GLN A 50 8.69 19.93 -7.84
N GLY A 51 8.19 19.52 -6.67
CA GLY A 51 7.09 18.58 -6.52
C GLY A 51 5.99 18.80 -7.55
N GLY A 52 5.63 17.70 -8.22
CA GLY A 52 4.51 17.65 -9.13
C GLY A 52 3.31 18.37 -8.54
N ALA A 53 2.77 19.29 -9.32
CA ALA A 53 1.61 20.10 -8.99
C ALA A 53 0.51 19.21 -8.38
N ALA A 54 0.04 19.60 -7.19
CA ALA A 54 -1.05 18.96 -6.49
C ALA A 54 -2.29 18.88 -7.41
N GLY A 55 -2.50 17.71 -8.02
CA GLY A 55 -3.61 17.47 -8.95
C GLY A 55 -3.33 16.45 -10.07
N MET A 56 -2.07 16.15 -10.40
CA MET A 56 -1.73 15.10 -11.37
C MET A 56 -1.69 13.73 -10.67
N LYS A 57 -2.25 12.68 -11.29
CA LYS A 57 -2.07 11.29 -10.84
C LYS A 57 -0.57 10.99 -10.78
N SER A 58 -0.12 10.23 -9.78
CA SER A 58 1.30 9.85 -9.70
C SER A 58 1.67 8.93 -10.87
N VAL A 59 2.94 8.89 -11.25
CA VAL A 59 3.40 8.01 -12.37
C VAL A 59 3.10 6.55 -12.03
N ALA A 60 3.25 6.18 -10.76
CA ALA A 60 2.89 4.84 -10.29
C ALA A 60 1.40 4.50 -10.47
N GLN A 61 0.49 5.49 -10.42
CA GLN A 61 -0.93 5.29 -10.66
C GLN A 61 -1.28 5.30 -12.16
N GLU A 62 -0.58 6.11 -12.96
CA GLU A 62 -0.82 6.17 -14.41
C GLU A 62 -0.37 4.89 -15.12
N LEU A 63 0.74 4.30 -14.67
CA LEU A 63 1.33 3.10 -15.25
C LEU A 63 0.95 1.81 -14.50
N ASP A 64 0.05 1.88 -13.51
CA ASP A 64 -0.36 0.75 -12.66
C ASP A 64 0.83 -0.05 -12.10
N LEU A 65 1.84 0.64 -11.59
CA LEU A 65 3.07 0.00 -11.08
C LEU A 65 2.86 -0.75 -9.77
N LEU A 66 1.77 -0.48 -9.05
CA LEU A 66 1.40 -1.16 -7.82
C LEU A 66 0.15 -1.98 -8.07
N VAL A 67 0.30 -3.31 -8.11
CA VAL A 67 -0.78 -4.22 -8.48
C VAL A 67 -1.15 -5.08 -7.28
N PRO A 68 -2.12 -4.66 -6.45
CA PRO A 68 -2.60 -5.46 -5.35
C PRO A 68 -3.58 -6.54 -5.83
N ASN A 69 -3.51 -7.69 -5.18
CA ASN A 69 -4.42 -8.79 -5.35
C ASN A 69 -4.74 -9.37 -3.96
N VAL A 70 -6.01 -9.75 -3.75
CA VAL A 70 -6.49 -10.31 -2.49
C VAL A 70 -7.16 -11.63 -2.80
N GLU A 71 -6.59 -12.70 -2.27
CA GLU A 71 -7.10 -14.05 -2.38
C GLU A 71 -7.69 -14.48 -1.02
N LEU A 72 -8.96 -14.87 -1.07
CA LEU A 72 -9.66 -15.47 0.06
C LEU A 72 -9.53 -16.98 -0.10
N ALA A 73 -8.57 -17.58 0.60
CA ALA A 73 -8.24 -18.99 0.44
C ALA A 73 -9.44 -19.90 0.81
N THR A 74 -9.45 -21.10 0.26
CA THR A 74 -10.49 -22.08 0.57
C THR A 74 -10.40 -22.50 2.02
N GLY A 75 -11.49 -22.31 2.78
CA GLY A 75 -11.51 -22.59 4.21
C GLY A 75 -11.10 -21.42 5.12
N CYS A 76 -10.84 -20.22 4.57
CA CYS A 76 -10.60 -19.03 5.41
C CYS A 76 -11.86 -18.57 6.16
N ALA A 77 -13.03 -18.74 5.56
CA ALA A 77 -14.34 -18.63 6.19
C ALA A 77 -15.29 -19.68 5.58
N PRO A 78 -16.41 -20.03 6.26
CA PRO A 78 -17.34 -21.08 5.80
C PRO A 78 -17.92 -20.83 4.40
N ASP A 79 -17.99 -19.56 3.99
CA ASP A 79 -18.62 -19.13 2.74
C ASP A 79 -17.70 -19.24 1.50
N PHE A 80 -16.40 -19.49 1.69
CA PHE A 80 -15.41 -19.51 0.59
C PHE A 80 -15.08 -20.95 0.15
N LEU A 81 -15.75 -21.39 -0.91
CA LEU A 81 -15.56 -22.70 -1.54
C LEU A 81 -14.48 -22.69 -2.64
N PRO A 82 -13.75 -23.81 -2.84
CA PRO A 82 -12.78 -23.97 -3.93
C PRO A 82 -13.40 -23.83 -5.32
N GLY A 83 -12.64 -23.22 -6.23
CA GLY A 83 -12.95 -23.15 -7.66
C GLY A 83 -13.98 -22.10 -8.06
N MET A 84 -14.41 -21.24 -7.12
CA MET A 84 -15.28 -20.12 -7.42
C MET A 84 -14.48 -18.93 -7.99
N PRO A 85 -15.08 -18.13 -8.90
CA PRO A 85 -14.48 -16.87 -9.30
C PRO A 85 -14.33 -15.92 -8.09
N PRO A 86 -13.48 -14.88 -8.19
CA PRO A 86 -13.27 -13.93 -7.10
C PRO A 86 -14.59 -13.38 -6.56
N SER A 87 -14.77 -13.43 -5.25
CA SER A 87 -15.98 -12.94 -4.60
C SER A 87 -16.09 -11.42 -4.69
N LYS A 88 -17.30 -10.88 -4.55
CA LYS A 88 -17.51 -9.42 -4.48
C LYS A 88 -16.67 -8.79 -3.36
N MET A 89 -16.59 -9.47 -2.21
CA MET A 89 -15.80 -9.03 -1.07
C MET A 89 -14.30 -8.96 -1.42
N ALA A 90 -13.75 -9.96 -2.10
CA ALA A 90 -12.36 -9.93 -2.55
C ALA A 90 -12.11 -8.77 -3.52
N GLN A 91 -13.00 -8.56 -4.50
CA GLN A 91 -12.88 -7.46 -5.46
C GLN A 91 -12.97 -6.08 -4.78
N GLU A 92 -13.86 -5.92 -3.81
CA GLU A 92 -14.00 -4.70 -3.02
C GLU A 92 -12.76 -4.43 -2.18
N LEU A 93 -12.21 -5.46 -1.50
CA LEU A 93 -10.97 -5.34 -0.73
C LEU A 93 -9.79 -4.96 -1.62
N VAL A 94 -9.64 -5.58 -2.80
CA VAL A 94 -8.60 -5.20 -3.78
C VAL A 94 -8.74 -3.73 -4.17
N ALA A 95 -9.95 -3.30 -4.55
CA ALA A 95 -10.19 -1.93 -4.97
C ALA A 95 -9.88 -0.92 -3.84
N ARG A 96 -10.25 -1.24 -2.60
CA ARG A 96 -9.96 -0.40 -1.42
C ARG A 96 -8.46 -0.33 -1.12
N VAL A 97 -7.74 -1.46 -1.19
CA VAL A 97 -6.27 -1.50 -1.01
C VAL A 97 -5.57 -0.71 -2.11
N TYR A 98 -5.97 -0.88 -3.38
CA TYR A 98 -5.43 -0.12 -4.51
C TYR A 98 -5.63 1.40 -4.33
N ALA A 99 -6.86 1.82 -4.01
CA ALA A 99 -7.16 3.23 -3.77
C ALA A 99 -6.29 3.81 -2.65
N LEU A 100 -6.05 3.04 -1.59
CA LEU A 100 -5.24 3.48 -0.46
C LEU A 100 -3.74 3.53 -0.74
N LEU A 101 -3.20 2.60 -1.53
CA LEU A 101 -1.79 2.65 -1.97
C LEU A 101 -1.48 3.97 -2.67
N HIS A 102 -2.37 4.42 -3.55
CA HIS A 102 -2.19 5.68 -4.27
C HIS A 102 -2.55 6.91 -3.43
N ALA A 103 -3.62 6.87 -2.63
CA ALA A 103 -4.01 8.00 -1.78
C ALA A 103 -2.99 8.31 -0.68
N SER A 104 -2.32 7.28 -0.14
CA SER A 104 -1.27 7.44 0.86
C SER A 104 0.05 7.94 0.28
N ALA A 105 0.29 7.76 -1.03
CA ALA A 105 1.58 7.98 -1.68
C ALA A 105 2.74 7.30 -0.94
N LEU A 106 2.48 6.09 -0.42
CA LEU A 106 3.40 5.33 0.44
C LEU A 106 4.70 4.98 -0.29
N VAL A 107 4.60 4.57 -1.55
CA VAL A 107 5.76 4.31 -2.41
C VAL A 107 5.99 5.53 -3.29
N GLY A 108 7.19 6.10 -3.24
CA GLY A 108 7.54 7.23 -4.10
C GLY A 108 7.86 6.78 -5.52
N ASP A 109 7.39 7.53 -6.52
CA ASP A 109 7.61 7.24 -7.94
C ASP A 109 9.11 7.05 -8.27
N GLU A 110 9.99 7.87 -7.69
CA GLU A 110 11.44 7.78 -7.86
C GLU A 110 12.05 6.45 -7.40
N CYS A 111 11.43 5.78 -6.43
CA CYS A 111 11.93 4.48 -5.95
C CYS A 111 11.66 3.35 -6.95
N LEU A 112 10.70 3.56 -7.87
CA LEU A 112 10.33 2.58 -8.88
C LEU A 112 11.04 2.85 -10.22
N LYS A 113 11.56 4.05 -10.46
CA LYS A 113 12.26 4.40 -11.70
C LYS A 113 13.64 3.76 -11.79
N ILE A 114 13.97 3.21 -12.95
CA ILE A 114 15.29 2.72 -13.31
C ILE A 114 15.85 3.65 -14.39
N TRP A 115 16.84 4.43 -13.98
CA TRP A 115 17.51 5.41 -14.83
C TRP A 115 18.61 4.77 -15.67
N GLY A 116 18.82 5.28 -16.87
CA GLY A 116 19.90 4.91 -17.77
C GLY A 116 20.39 6.11 -18.59
N PRO A 117 21.58 6.00 -19.19
CA PRO A 117 22.12 7.05 -20.05
C PRO A 117 21.28 7.22 -21.34
N VAL A 118 21.14 8.47 -21.79
CA VAL A 118 20.48 8.80 -23.07
C VAL A 118 21.34 8.34 -24.25
N VAL A 119 20.70 7.74 -25.27
CA VAL A 119 21.40 7.15 -26.43
C VAL A 119 21.62 8.15 -27.58
N ASP A 120 20.75 9.17 -27.69
CA ASP A 120 20.71 10.09 -28.85
C ASP A 120 20.79 11.59 -28.46
N GLY A 121 21.23 11.91 -27.24
CA GLY A 121 21.40 13.31 -26.81
C GLY A 121 22.71 13.86 -27.33
N ASP A 122 22.67 15.03 -27.98
CA ASP A 122 23.89 15.85 -28.13
C ASP A 122 24.52 15.97 -26.74
N GLU A 123 25.83 15.70 -26.63
CA GLU A 123 26.58 15.94 -25.40
C GLU A 123 26.56 17.46 -25.15
N GLU A 124 25.53 17.95 -24.48
CA GLU A 124 25.45 19.36 -24.11
C GLU A 124 26.55 19.63 -23.08
N GLU A 125 27.38 20.63 -23.37
CA GLU A 125 28.45 21.07 -22.48
C GLU A 125 27.88 22.11 -21.50
N ASP A 126 28.11 21.91 -20.21
CA ASP A 126 27.69 22.84 -19.15
C ASP A 126 28.38 24.21 -19.33
N GLU A 127 27.97 25.24 -18.58
CA GLU A 127 28.60 26.57 -18.61
C GLU A 127 30.13 26.57 -18.33
N GLU A 128 30.65 25.47 -17.78
CA GLU A 128 32.08 25.22 -17.49
C GLU A 128 32.80 24.32 -18.52
N GLY A 129 32.10 23.83 -19.56
CA GLY A 129 32.67 22.96 -20.61
C GLY A 129 32.85 21.50 -20.21
N GLU A 130 32.18 21.05 -19.14
CA GLU A 130 32.08 19.63 -18.77
C GLU A 130 30.88 18.99 -19.47
N LYS A 131 30.96 17.67 -19.76
CA LYS A 131 29.85 16.95 -20.39
C LYS A 131 28.72 16.77 -19.39
N GLU A 132 27.52 17.27 -19.68
CA GLU A 132 26.37 17.06 -18.82
C GLU A 132 25.91 15.60 -18.95
N GLU A 133 26.02 14.80 -17.88
CA GLU A 133 25.47 13.45 -17.87
C GLU A 133 23.94 13.51 -17.80
N VAL A 134 23.31 13.46 -18.97
CA VAL A 134 21.85 13.37 -19.09
C VAL A 134 21.39 11.92 -18.92
N SER A 135 20.48 11.69 -17.99
CA SER A 135 19.88 10.39 -17.73
C SER A 135 18.39 10.38 -18.09
N GLU A 136 17.90 9.26 -18.62
CA GLU A 136 16.48 9.04 -18.90
C GLU A 136 15.93 7.80 -18.17
N VAL A 137 14.62 7.81 -17.94
CA VAL A 137 13.94 6.64 -17.37
C VAL A 137 13.81 5.57 -18.44
N LYS A 138 14.50 4.44 -18.24
CA LYS A 138 14.47 3.30 -19.18
C LYS A 138 13.49 2.22 -18.78
N ALA A 139 13.21 2.09 -17.49
CA ALA A 139 12.28 1.09 -16.99
C ALA A 139 11.72 1.47 -15.61
N PHE A 140 10.72 0.71 -15.18
CA PHE A 140 10.05 0.81 -13.91
C PHE A 140 10.00 -0.53 -13.20
N TRP A 141 10.08 -0.50 -11.87
CA TRP A 141 9.68 -1.60 -11.02
C TRP A 141 8.16 -1.64 -10.89
N VAL A 142 7.57 -2.79 -11.23
CA VAL A 142 6.18 -3.14 -10.97
C VAL A 142 6.15 -4.03 -9.74
N LEU A 143 5.40 -3.65 -8.72
CA LEU A 143 5.23 -4.41 -7.49
C LEU A 143 3.87 -5.11 -7.51
N TYR A 144 3.90 -6.43 -7.67
CA TYR A 144 2.75 -7.29 -7.44
C TYR A 144 2.63 -7.59 -5.95
N ILE A 145 1.50 -7.23 -5.37
CA ILE A 145 1.24 -7.33 -3.93
C ILE A 145 0.12 -8.34 -3.74
N ASP A 146 0.46 -9.58 -3.42
CA ASP A 146 -0.50 -10.65 -3.22
C ASP A 146 -0.79 -10.82 -1.73
N VAL A 147 -2.05 -10.68 -1.34
CA VAL A 147 -2.55 -10.91 0.01
C VAL A 147 -3.39 -12.19 0.02
N LEU A 148 -3.03 -13.15 0.84
CA LEU A 148 -3.75 -14.40 1.05
C LEU A 148 -4.31 -14.45 2.47
N PHE A 149 -5.63 -14.59 2.61
CA PHE A 149 -6.26 -14.84 3.89
C PHE A 149 -6.22 -16.34 4.23
N ILE A 150 -5.58 -16.68 5.34
CA ILE A 150 -5.58 -18.04 5.88
C ILE A 150 -6.83 -18.28 6.71
N SER A 151 -7.20 -17.30 7.54
CA SER A 151 -8.39 -17.31 8.38
C SER A 151 -8.98 -15.92 8.40
N LEU A 152 -10.30 -15.82 8.33
CA LEU A 152 -11.01 -14.56 8.34
C LEU A 152 -12.13 -14.63 9.37
N ASP A 153 -12.00 -13.80 10.41
CA ASP A 153 -12.95 -13.68 11.51
C ASP A 153 -13.20 -12.20 11.85
N GLY A 154 -13.53 -11.40 10.82
CA GLY A 154 -13.77 -9.97 10.92
C GLY A 154 -12.57 -9.09 10.56
N ASN A 155 -12.84 -7.80 10.39
CA ASN A 155 -11.89 -6.73 10.11
C ASN A 155 -10.92 -7.02 8.93
N ALA A 156 -11.45 -7.62 7.86
CA ALA A 156 -10.68 -8.07 6.70
C ALA A 156 -9.78 -6.98 6.13
N PHE A 157 -10.30 -5.75 6.01
CA PHE A 157 -9.57 -4.65 5.39
C PHE A 157 -8.36 -4.21 6.21
N GLU A 158 -8.48 -4.07 7.54
CA GLU A 158 -7.37 -3.71 8.42
C GLU A 158 -6.28 -4.78 8.39
N ALA A 159 -6.67 -6.06 8.43
CA ALA A 159 -5.74 -7.19 8.34
C ALA A 159 -4.98 -7.21 7.01
N ALA A 160 -5.69 -7.07 5.88
CA ALA A 160 -5.07 -6.99 4.56
C ALA A 160 -4.11 -5.80 4.46
N TRP A 161 -4.57 -4.61 4.86
CA TRP A 161 -3.77 -3.41 4.75
C TRP A 161 -2.52 -3.46 5.63
N ALA A 162 -2.65 -3.91 6.87
CA ALA A 162 -1.51 -4.09 7.75
C ALA A 162 -0.50 -5.09 7.15
N ALA A 163 -0.98 -6.18 6.52
CA ALA A 163 -0.10 -7.16 5.87
C ALA A 163 0.67 -6.55 4.70
N VAL A 164 0.00 -5.74 3.88
CA VAL A 164 0.64 -4.97 2.79
C VAL A 164 1.71 -4.03 3.34
N LEU A 165 1.42 -3.26 4.40
CA LEU A 165 2.43 -2.39 5.04
C LEU A 165 3.63 -3.17 5.54
N GLY A 166 3.38 -4.29 6.23
CA GLY A 166 4.44 -5.15 6.76
C GLY A 166 5.32 -5.70 5.65
N ALA A 167 4.71 -6.14 4.54
CA ALA A 167 5.42 -6.73 3.42
C ALA A 167 6.21 -5.67 2.63
N LEU A 168 5.62 -4.50 2.36
CA LEU A 168 6.30 -3.38 1.70
C LEU A 168 7.50 -2.87 2.51
N GLN A 169 7.41 -2.87 3.85
CA GLN A 169 8.55 -2.51 4.70
C GLN A 169 9.72 -3.50 4.57
N ASP A 170 9.45 -4.73 4.14
CA ASP A 170 10.43 -5.80 3.98
C ASP A 170 10.88 -5.99 2.52
N VAL A 171 10.49 -5.09 1.61
CA VAL A 171 10.87 -5.21 0.19
C VAL A 171 12.33 -4.84 -0.02
N TYR A 172 13.07 -5.78 -0.62
CA TYR A 172 14.41 -5.57 -1.17
C TYR A 172 14.37 -5.71 -2.69
N LEU A 173 14.76 -4.63 -3.37
CA LEU A 173 14.90 -4.60 -4.83
C LEU A 173 16.37 -4.81 -5.20
N PRO A 174 16.70 -5.77 -6.08
CA PRO A 174 18.07 -5.94 -6.55
C PRO A 174 18.54 -4.73 -7.35
N SER A 175 19.85 -4.53 -7.45
CA SER A 175 20.40 -3.47 -8.30
C SER A 175 20.04 -3.76 -9.76
N ALA A 176 19.28 -2.86 -10.38
CA ALA A 176 18.90 -2.94 -11.78
C ALA A 176 19.55 -1.80 -12.56
N LYS A 177 20.27 -2.14 -13.63
CA LYS A 177 20.95 -1.18 -14.50
C LYS A 177 20.56 -1.42 -15.95
N TRP A 178 20.40 -0.34 -16.70
CA TRP A 178 20.20 -0.41 -18.15
C TRP A 178 21.52 -0.75 -18.84
N VAL A 179 21.53 -1.82 -19.64
CA VAL A 179 22.69 -2.18 -20.47
C VAL A 179 22.39 -1.81 -21.91
N GLN A 180 23.02 -0.72 -22.38
CA GLN A 180 22.83 -0.16 -23.73
C GLN A 180 23.05 -1.20 -24.83
N ASP A 181 24.14 -1.98 -24.75
CA ASP A 181 24.52 -3.00 -25.75
C ASP A 181 23.43 -4.07 -25.97
N ARG A 182 22.60 -4.34 -24.95
CA ARG A 182 21.57 -5.38 -25.00
C ARG A 182 20.15 -4.84 -25.08
N GLY A 183 19.97 -3.53 -25.00
CA GLY A 183 18.64 -2.89 -24.94
C GLY A 183 17.75 -3.46 -23.84
N ARG A 184 18.32 -3.85 -22.70
CA ARG A 184 17.58 -4.50 -21.61
C ARG A 184 18.10 -4.10 -20.24
N VAL A 185 17.22 -4.16 -19.25
CA VAL A 185 17.60 -4.05 -17.83
C VAL A 185 18.24 -5.36 -17.37
N VAL A 186 19.38 -5.25 -16.70
CA VAL A 186 20.06 -6.40 -16.06
C VAL A 186 20.02 -6.18 -14.56
N CYS A 187 19.51 -7.17 -13.85
CA CYS A 187 19.52 -7.22 -12.40
C CYS A 187 20.78 -7.96 -11.92
N GLU A 188 21.44 -7.41 -10.91
CA GLU A 188 22.53 -8.08 -10.20
C GLU A 188 21.95 -8.90 -9.04
N ASP A 189 22.34 -10.18 -8.94
CA ASP A 189 21.87 -11.10 -7.87
C ASP A 189 22.65 -10.93 -6.55
N LEU A 190 23.53 -9.94 -6.48
CA LEU A 190 24.36 -9.66 -5.29
C LEU A 190 23.52 -8.95 -4.22
N VAL A 191 23.49 -9.56 -3.03
CA VAL A 191 22.77 -9.01 -1.86
C VAL A 191 23.31 -7.63 -1.45
N GLU A 192 24.60 -7.36 -1.68
CA GLU A 192 25.23 -6.06 -1.38
C GLU A 192 24.67 -4.91 -2.22
N GLY A 193 24.14 -5.21 -3.42
CA GLY A 193 23.51 -4.23 -4.31
C GLY A 193 22.01 -4.07 -4.09
N ALA A 194 21.39 -4.88 -3.23
CA ALA A 194 19.96 -4.84 -2.99
C ALA A 194 19.60 -3.63 -2.11
N ARG A 195 18.68 -2.81 -2.61
CA ARG A 195 18.19 -1.63 -1.89
C ARG A 195 16.84 -1.93 -1.27
N ARG A 196 16.69 -1.57 0.00
CA ARG A 196 15.39 -1.61 0.68
C ARG A 196 14.49 -0.50 0.14
N LEU A 197 13.22 -0.82 -0.12
CA LEU A 197 12.23 0.15 -0.57
C LEU A 197 12.01 1.24 0.50
N GLU A 198 12.18 2.51 0.11
CA GLU A 198 11.96 3.64 1.00
C GLU A 198 10.48 4.03 0.99
N LEU A 199 9.80 3.75 2.11
CA LEU A 199 8.39 4.08 2.29
C LEU A 199 8.22 5.46 2.93
N ARG A 200 7.21 6.20 2.46
CA ARG A 200 6.80 7.48 3.00
C ARG A 200 5.75 7.27 4.08
N GLY A 201 6.15 7.49 5.33
CA GLY A 201 5.24 7.47 6.47
C GLY A 201 4.78 6.06 6.86
N LEU A 202 3.66 5.99 7.60
CA LEU A 202 3.04 4.74 8.03
C LEU A 202 1.51 4.90 8.09
N PRO A 203 0.82 4.83 6.95
CA PRO A 203 -0.64 4.91 6.90
C PRO A 203 -1.25 3.66 7.52
N VAL A 204 -1.96 3.76 8.65
CA VAL A 204 -2.67 2.64 9.28
C VAL A 204 -4.18 2.84 9.14
N ALA A 205 -4.87 1.76 8.78
CA ALA A 205 -6.32 1.69 8.77
C ALA A 205 -6.80 1.20 10.14
N VAL A 206 -7.83 1.84 10.70
CA VAL A 206 -8.48 1.40 11.94
C VAL A 206 -9.97 1.26 11.67
N GLY A 207 -10.49 0.04 11.85
CA GLY A 207 -11.90 -0.29 11.70
C GLY A 207 -12.71 -0.08 12.98
N PHE A 208 -13.91 0.47 12.82
CA PHE A 208 -14.91 0.66 13.86
C PHE A 208 -16.27 0.14 13.39
N CYS A 209 -17.02 -0.48 14.29
CA CYS A 209 -18.39 -0.90 14.06
C CYS A 209 -19.32 -0.22 15.07
N VAL A 210 -20.50 0.21 14.62
CA VAL A 210 -21.51 0.80 15.50
C VAL A 210 -22.63 -0.19 15.74
N PHE A 211 -22.67 -0.69 16.96
CA PHE A 211 -23.73 -1.56 17.43
C PHE A 211 -24.88 -0.74 18.00
N ARG A 212 -26.11 -1.04 17.57
CA ARG A 212 -27.33 -0.42 18.08
C ARG A 212 -28.19 -1.47 18.78
N ALA A 213 -28.48 -1.28 20.05
CA ALA A 213 -29.39 -2.17 20.76
C ALA A 213 -30.82 -2.02 20.21
N LYS A 214 -31.41 -3.14 19.83
CA LYS A 214 -32.80 -3.23 19.33
C LYS A 214 -33.84 -3.58 20.41
N GLU A 215 -33.43 -3.79 21.67
CA GLU A 215 -34.36 -4.16 22.74
C GLU A 215 -35.13 -2.97 23.34
N ALA A 216 -36.40 -3.26 23.64
CA ALA A 216 -37.49 -2.31 23.81
C ALA A 216 -37.39 -1.45 25.08
N GLY A 217 -37.38 -0.13 24.88
CA GLY A 217 -37.72 0.85 25.94
C GLY A 217 -36.59 1.78 26.38
N ALA A 218 -35.33 1.49 26.04
CA ALA A 218 -34.21 2.41 26.27
C ALA A 218 -33.94 3.25 25.01
N LYS A 219 -33.66 4.53 25.19
CA LYS A 219 -33.48 5.51 24.11
C LYS A 219 -32.25 5.20 23.26
N GLY A 220 -32.39 4.41 22.20
CA GLY A 220 -31.46 4.40 21.05
C GLY A 220 -29.96 4.46 21.38
N ASP A 221 -29.53 3.79 22.44
CA ASP A 221 -28.12 3.77 22.84
C ASP A 221 -27.32 3.00 21.78
N TYR A 222 -26.14 3.53 21.47
CA TYR A 222 -25.21 2.95 20.51
C TYR A 222 -23.85 2.74 21.17
N TRP A 223 -23.16 1.70 20.75
CA TRP A 223 -21.80 1.39 21.16
C TRP A 223 -20.90 1.38 19.93
N VAL A 224 -19.71 1.94 20.08
CA VAL A 224 -18.66 1.85 19.07
C VAL A 224 -17.72 0.73 19.49
N LEU A 225 -17.64 -0.29 18.65
CA LEU A 225 -16.71 -1.40 18.76
C LEU A 225 -15.48 -1.09 17.91
N VAL A 226 -14.32 -1.52 18.41
CA VAL A 226 -13.02 -1.43 17.72
C VAL A 226 -12.56 -2.86 17.50
N ASP A 227 -12.03 -3.14 16.31
CA ASP A 227 -11.57 -4.49 15.94
C ASP A 227 -12.67 -5.57 16.08
N PRO A 228 -13.81 -5.39 15.37
CA PRO A 228 -14.95 -6.29 15.50
C PRO A 228 -14.68 -7.65 14.86
N ASP A 229 -15.22 -8.71 15.49
CA ASP A 229 -15.22 -10.05 14.89
C ASP A 229 -16.31 -10.18 13.80
N MET A 230 -16.34 -11.32 13.10
CA MET A 230 -17.31 -11.55 12.02
C MET A 230 -18.78 -11.51 12.51
N PHE A 231 -19.02 -11.91 13.77
CA PHE A 231 -20.36 -11.90 14.35
C PHE A 231 -20.81 -10.48 14.71
N GLU A 232 -19.92 -9.69 15.30
CA GLU A 232 -20.12 -8.27 15.63
C GLU A 232 -20.34 -7.44 14.36
N GLU A 233 -19.54 -7.65 13.31
CA GLU A 233 -19.73 -7.02 12.00
C GLU A 233 -21.12 -7.33 11.42
N GLY A 234 -21.58 -8.58 11.54
CA GLY A 234 -22.90 -9.00 11.05
C GLY A 234 -24.09 -8.40 11.82
N LEU A 235 -23.89 -7.98 13.07
CA LEU A 235 -24.91 -7.32 13.89
C LEU A 235 -24.95 -5.80 13.73
N CYS A 236 -23.86 -5.21 13.25
CA CYS A 236 -23.74 -3.77 13.07
C CYS A 236 -24.29 -3.32 11.72
N GLU A 237 -25.02 -2.20 11.71
CA GLU A 237 -25.59 -1.61 10.48
C GLU A 237 -24.71 -0.48 9.91
N GLU A 238 -23.65 -0.11 10.63
CA GLU A 238 -22.79 1.03 10.36
C GLU A 238 -21.35 0.68 10.71
N THR A 239 -20.45 0.81 9.73
CA THR A 239 -19.02 0.59 9.88
C THR A 239 -18.26 1.83 9.42
N VAL A 240 -17.16 2.13 10.12
CA VAL A 240 -16.29 3.26 9.82
C VAL A 240 -14.86 2.80 9.79
N THR A 241 -14.15 3.07 8.70
CA THR A 241 -12.72 2.87 8.60
C THR A 241 -12.03 4.23 8.56
N VAL A 242 -11.12 4.48 9.49
CA VAL A 242 -10.34 5.72 9.56
C VAL A 242 -8.90 5.42 9.13
N LEU A 243 -8.38 6.23 8.20
CA LEU A 243 -7.05 6.07 7.62
C LEU A 243 -6.16 7.22 8.06
N LEU A 244 -5.13 6.90 8.85
CA LEU A 244 -4.27 7.90 9.50
C LEU A 244 -2.80 7.61 9.23
N ASP A 245 -2.02 8.65 9.04
CA ASP A 245 -0.56 8.60 9.11
C ASP A 245 -0.05 9.63 10.10
N CYS A 246 0.62 9.18 11.17
CA CYS A 246 1.22 10.06 12.17
C CYS A 246 2.75 9.94 12.19
N ALA A 247 3.37 9.42 11.12
CA ALA A 247 4.80 9.13 11.10
C ALA A 247 5.69 10.39 11.18
N ALA A 248 5.23 11.51 10.61
CA ALA A 248 5.93 12.80 10.59
C ALA A 248 5.76 13.61 11.90
N GLY A 249 5.06 13.07 12.91
CA GLY A 249 4.77 13.76 14.17
C GLY A 249 3.45 14.53 14.18
N GLU A 250 2.90 14.85 13.01
CA GLU A 250 1.56 15.42 12.85
C GLU A 250 0.57 14.35 12.38
N THR A 251 -0.68 14.40 12.89
CA THR A 251 -1.75 13.48 12.50
C THR A 251 -2.28 13.86 11.12
N ARG A 252 -1.87 13.13 10.08
CA ARG A 252 -2.39 13.28 8.72
C ARG A 252 -3.55 12.30 8.51
N LEU A 253 -4.77 12.84 8.38
CA LEU A 253 -5.94 12.07 7.97
C LEU A 253 -5.90 11.86 6.45
N ILE A 254 -5.74 10.61 6.01
CA ILE A 254 -5.69 10.25 4.58
C ILE A 254 -7.11 10.09 4.04
N GLY A 255 -7.98 9.46 4.83
CA GLY A 255 -9.35 9.19 4.42
C GLY A 255 -10.22 8.71 5.57
N VAL A 256 -11.51 8.85 5.38
CA VAL A 256 -12.54 8.28 6.25
C VAL A 256 -13.57 7.64 5.35
N GLU A 257 -13.77 6.35 5.54
CA GLU A 257 -14.79 5.59 4.85
C GLU A 257 -15.88 5.24 5.85
N LYS A 258 -17.11 5.63 5.53
CA LYS A 258 -18.30 5.32 6.31
C LYS A 258 -19.24 4.51 5.44
N VAL A 259 -19.56 3.29 5.87
CA VAL A 259 -20.48 2.41 5.19
C VAL A 259 -21.69 2.16 6.08
N GLY A 260 -22.88 2.48 5.57
CA GLY A 260 -24.13 2.27 6.28
C GLY A 260 -24.45 3.30 7.38
N GLY A 261 -25.63 3.11 7.97
CA GLY A 261 -26.15 3.85 9.13
C GLY A 261 -26.38 5.36 9.01
N THR A 262 -27.03 5.90 10.04
CA THR A 262 -27.32 7.34 10.21
C THR A 262 -26.89 7.86 11.57
N VAL A 263 -26.23 7.04 12.40
CA VAL A 263 -26.05 7.32 13.82
C VAL A 263 -24.85 8.24 14.07
N LEU A 264 -23.72 8.03 13.39
CA LEU A 264 -22.53 8.84 13.65
C LEU A 264 -22.64 10.23 13.04
N GLY A 265 -22.59 11.24 13.92
CA GLY A 265 -22.48 12.65 13.60
C GLY A 265 -21.03 13.15 13.62
N ARG A 266 -20.84 14.44 13.33
CA ARG A 266 -19.51 15.06 13.23
C ARG A 266 -18.70 15.03 14.54
N LYS A 267 -19.38 15.08 15.69
CA LYS A 267 -18.71 15.10 17.01
C LYS A 267 -18.14 13.72 17.35
N GLU A 268 -18.93 12.70 17.06
CA GLU A 268 -18.59 11.30 17.26
C GLU A 268 -17.42 10.91 16.36
N MET A 269 -17.43 11.35 15.09
CA MET A 269 -16.32 11.16 14.15
C MET A 269 -15.00 11.77 14.65
N ALA A 270 -15.03 12.94 15.29
CA ALA A 270 -13.83 13.52 15.89
C ALA A 270 -13.30 12.66 17.06
N GLY A 271 -14.20 12.05 17.85
CA GLY A 271 -13.86 11.08 18.87
C GLY A 271 -13.22 9.82 18.29
N LEU A 272 -13.77 9.28 17.21
CA LEU A 272 -13.23 8.11 16.49
C LEU A 272 -11.82 8.37 15.96
N ILE A 273 -11.57 9.54 15.36
CA ILE A 273 -10.23 9.93 14.89
C ILE A 273 -9.24 9.95 16.06
N GLY A 274 -9.64 10.49 17.22
CA GLY A 274 -8.80 10.49 18.41
C GLY A 274 -8.51 9.08 18.97
N MET A 275 -9.46 8.16 18.87
CA MET A 275 -9.24 6.74 19.21
C MET A 275 -8.31 6.06 18.21
N ALA A 276 -8.51 6.31 16.92
CA ALA A 276 -7.68 5.80 15.85
C ALA A 276 -6.23 6.29 15.96
N GLU A 277 -5.98 7.52 16.42
CA GLU A 277 -4.62 8.02 16.66
C GLU A 277 -3.90 7.24 17.79
N LYS A 278 -4.63 6.87 18.85
CA LYS A 278 -4.08 6.02 19.92
C LYS A 278 -3.74 4.63 19.39
N ARG A 279 -4.65 4.03 18.63
CA ARG A 279 -4.47 2.71 18.02
C ARG A 279 -3.34 2.71 16.99
N TRP A 280 -3.15 3.80 16.25
CA TRP A 280 -2.02 3.99 15.35
C TRP A 280 -0.67 3.88 16.08
N LYS A 281 -0.56 4.45 17.29
CA LYS A 281 0.67 4.36 18.11
C LYS A 281 0.96 2.93 18.54
N GLU A 282 -0.07 2.14 18.86
CA GLU A 282 0.07 0.72 19.15
C GLU A 282 0.54 -0.06 17.92
N TRP A 283 -0.13 0.15 16.78
CA TRP A 283 0.24 -0.46 15.50
C TRP A 283 1.67 -0.12 15.07
N ARG A 284 2.10 1.13 15.27
CA ARG A 284 3.48 1.54 15.00
C ARG A 284 4.50 0.70 15.77
N ASN A 285 4.21 0.36 17.02
CA ASN A 285 5.11 -0.46 17.83
C ASN A 285 5.12 -1.91 17.32
N VAL A 286 3.95 -2.45 16.98
CA VAL A 286 3.82 -3.83 16.47
C VAL A 286 4.47 -4.00 15.10
N LEU A 287 4.34 -3.01 14.21
CA LEU A 287 4.92 -3.03 12.87
C LEU A 287 6.41 -2.68 12.85
N LYS A 288 6.95 -2.04 13.89
CA LYS A 288 8.40 -1.80 13.99
C LYS A 288 9.17 -2.99 14.57
N GLY A 289 8.50 -3.80 15.41
CA GLY A 289 9.03 -5.07 15.92
C GLY A 289 9.14 -6.12 14.82
#